data_AF-A0A915CMP6-F1
#
_entry.id   AF-A0A915CMP6-F1
#
_cell.length_a   1.000
_cell.length_b   1.000
_cell.length_c   1.000
_cell.angle_alpha   90.00
_cell.angle_beta   90.00
_cell.angle_gamma   90.00
#
_symmetry.space_group_name_H-M   'P 1'
#
loop_
_entity.id
_entity.type
_entity.pdbx_description
1 polymer ?
#
loop_
_entity_poly.entity_id
_entity_poly.type
_entity_poly.pdbx_seq_one_letter_code
_entity_poly.pdbx_strand_id
1 'polypeptide(L)'
;MTVSYHLDIATTGPFAFFKVLFRWKASIWKRTLVDMITWVAVYSLISVLYRLVLFDRGQMYLEKLAPYLDTRLVFFPVDFILGFFVIIVFKRWEGIFNNIGFIDNCALNVSAYIPGDDPKIIILRRNILRYICLSQVLVLRDVSVSVKLRFPNMAAVEDAGCLTQFCQP
;
A
#
# COMPACT_ATOMS: atom_id res chain seq x y z
N MET A 1 -6.36 1.82 2.83
CA MET A 1 -7.35 2.59 2.05
C MET A 1 -6.58 3.41 1.02
N THR A 2 -6.98 3.35 -0.25
CA THR A 2 -6.44 4.21 -1.32
C THR A 2 -6.95 5.64 -1.14
N VAL A 3 -6.10 6.63 -1.42
CA VAL A 3 -6.47 8.05 -1.30
C VAL A 3 -6.39 8.66 -2.69
N SER A 4 -7.55 9.02 -3.25
CA SER A 4 -7.60 9.74 -4.52
C SER A 4 -7.33 11.23 -4.29
N TYR A 5 -6.41 11.77 -5.09
CA TYR A 5 -6.07 13.19 -5.13
C TYR A 5 -6.04 13.74 -6.57
N HIS A 6 -6.51 12.96 -7.55
CA HIS A 6 -6.49 13.33 -8.97
C HIS A 6 -7.16 14.68 -9.24
N LEU A 7 -8.29 14.97 -8.58
CA LEU A 7 -9.03 16.22 -8.74
C LEU A 7 -8.29 17.42 -8.12
N ASP A 8 -7.53 17.19 -7.04
CA ASP A 8 -6.74 18.25 -6.37
C ASP A 8 -5.53 18.71 -7.21
N ILE A 9 -5.06 17.88 -8.14
CA ILE A 9 -3.93 18.16 -9.05
C ILE A 9 -4.41 18.36 -10.49
N ALA A 10 -5.72 18.47 -10.72
CA ALA A 10 -6.25 18.68 -12.06
C ALA A 10 -5.86 20.05 -12.65
N THR A 11 -5.54 21.03 -11.80
CA THR A 11 -5.09 22.37 -12.20
C THR A 11 -3.59 22.52 -11.99
N THR A 12 -2.89 23.09 -12.98
CA THR A 12 -1.43 23.31 -12.98
C THR A 12 -1.00 24.55 -12.20
N GLY A 13 -1.69 24.86 -11.09
CA GLY A 13 -1.33 25.99 -10.23
C GLY A 13 -0.13 25.65 -9.33
N PRO A 14 0.76 26.61 -9.03
CA PRO A 14 1.90 26.38 -8.13
C PRO A 14 1.45 25.97 -6.71
N PHE A 15 0.26 26.40 -6.29
CA PHE A 15 -0.33 26.03 -5.00
C PHE A 15 -0.91 24.61 -4.95
N ALA A 16 -1.13 23.95 -6.09
CA ALA A 16 -1.68 22.59 -6.12
C ALA A 16 -0.73 21.59 -5.43
N PHE A 17 0.58 21.73 -5.65
CA PHE A 17 1.59 20.89 -5.01
C PHE A 17 1.62 21.10 -3.48
N PHE A 18 1.59 22.35 -3.02
CA PHE A 18 1.55 22.67 -1.59
C PHE A 18 0.30 22.11 -0.90
N LYS A 19 -0.86 22.15 -1.58
CA LYS A 19 -2.11 21.55 -1.07
C LYS A 19 -1.96 20.04 -0.82
N VAL A 20 -1.25 19.33 -1.68
CA VAL A 20 -0.99 17.89 -1.53
C VAL A 20 0.03 17.63 -0.43
N LEU A 21 1.10 18.43 -0.34
CA LEU A 21 2.15 18.29 0.66
C LEU A 21 1.61 18.38 2.09
N PHE A 22 0.67 19.30 2.34
CA PHE A 22 0.08 19.51 3.68
C PHE A 22 -1.13 18.63 3.99
N ARG A 23 -1.48 17.67 3.11
CA ARG A 23 -2.54 16.71 3.41
C ARG A 23 -2.10 15.79 4.56
N TRP A 24 -3.03 15.35 5.39
CA TRP A 24 -2.73 14.44 6.52
C TRP A 24 -3.02 12.96 6.21
N LYS A 25 -4.11 12.67 5.49
CA LYS A 25 -4.49 11.30 5.15
C LYS A 25 -3.51 10.73 4.10
N ALA A 26 -2.85 9.62 4.45
CA ALA A 26 -1.84 8.94 3.63
C ALA A 26 -0.65 9.83 3.21
N SER A 27 -0.32 10.84 4.02
CA SER A 27 0.85 11.67 3.75
C SER A 27 2.12 11.12 4.38
N ILE A 28 3.24 11.61 3.84
CA ILE A 28 4.59 11.32 4.35
C ILE A 28 4.68 11.75 5.82
N TRP A 29 4.09 12.90 6.18
CA TRP A 29 4.04 13.37 7.57
C TRP A 29 3.47 12.34 8.52
N LYS A 30 2.30 11.77 8.21
CA LYS A 30 1.68 10.76 9.09
C LYS A 30 2.56 9.51 9.25
N ARG A 31 3.33 9.15 8.21
CA ARG A 31 4.19 7.95 8.22
C ARG A 31 5.51 8.18 8.94
N THR A 32 6.15 9.33 8.73
CA THR A 32 7.53 9.62 9.19
C THR A 32 7.57 10.42 10.49
N LEU A 33 6.46 11.00 10.94
CA LEU A 33 6.47 11.89 12.12
C LEU A 33 6.95 11.19 13.40
N VAL A 34 6.63 9.91 13.60
CA VAL A 34 7.14 9.15 14.76
C VAL A 34 8.66 8.99 14.69
N ASP A 35 9.19 8.64 13.53
CA ASP A 35 10.64 8.50 13.31
C ASP A 35 11.36 9.85 13.49
N MET A 36 10.77 10.93 12.98
CA MET A 36 11.31 12.29 13.10
C MET A 36 11.33 12.77 14.56
N ILE A 37 10.24 12.56 15.31
CA ILE A 37 10.19 12.91 16.74
C ILE A 37 11.23 12.08 17.51
N THR A 38 11.35 10.79 17.20
CA THR A 38 12.34 9.91 17.83
C THR A 38 13.76 10.39 17.55
N TRP A 39 14.05 10.78 16.31
CA TRP A 39 15.36 11.32 15.93
C TRP A 39 15.67 12.63 16.66
N VAL A 40 14.73 13.58 16.69
CA VAL A 40 14.89 14.86 17.40
C VAL A 40 15.05 14.64 18.90
N ALA A 41 14.30 13.71 19.49
CA ALA A 41 14.40 13.37 20.91
C ALA A 41 15.78 12.80 21.26
N VAL A 42 16.30 11.87 20.46
CA VAL A 42 17.64 11.29 20.68
C VAL A 42 18.73 12.35 20.47
N TYR A 43 18.64 13.15 19.41
CA TYR A 43 19.60 14.21 19.13
C TYR A 43 19.62 15.28 20.24
N SER A 44 18.43 15.72 20.68
CA SER A 44 18.32 16.68 21.78
C SER A 44 18.80 16.10 23.10
N LEU A 45 18.54 14.82 23.39
CA LEU A 45 19.08 14.13 24.57
C LEU A 45 20.61 14.15 24.56
N ILE A 46 21.24 13.79 23.44
CA ILE A 46 22.71 13.83 23.29
C ILE A 46 23.22 15.26 23.49
N SER A 47 22.54 16.26 22.91
CA SER A 47 22.92 17.68 23.05
C SER A 47 22.83 18.16 24.51
N VAL A 48 21.79 17.76 25.24
CA VAL A 48 21.61 18.10 26.65
C VAL A 48 22.66 17.41 27.52
N LEU A 49 22.93 16.12 27.28
CA LEU A 49 23.97 15.38 27.99
C LEU A 49 25.35 16.01 27.78
N TYR A 50 25.66 16.40 26.54
CA TYR A 50 26.90 17.10 26.21
C TYR A 50 27.06 18.42 26.97
N ARG A 51 25.99 19.23 27.06
CA ARG A 51 26.02 20.57 27.67
C ARG A 51 25.97 20.54 29.20
N LEU A 52 25.17 19.65 29.80
CA LEU A 52 24.83 19.72 31.23
C LEU A 52 25.46 18.63 32.09
N VAL A 53 25.82 17.47 31.51
CA VAL A 53 26.21 16.27 32.28
C VAL A 53 27.67 15.90 32.06
N LEU A 54 28.22 16.16 30.87
CA LEU A 54 29.53 15.68 30.49
C LEU A 54 30.65 16.59 31.00
N PHE A 55 31.60 16.01 31.74
CA PHE A 55 32.84 16.66 32.19
C PHE A 55 33.86 16.79 31.04
N ASP A 56 34.87 17.66 31.20
CA ASP A 56 35.87 18.04 30.16
C ASP A 56 36.45 16.88 29.35
N ARG A 57 36.80 15.76 29.99
CA ARG A 57 37.33 14.58 29.27
C ARG A 57 36.30 13.96 28.34
N GLY A 58 35.05 13.83 28.79
CA GLY A 58 33.96 13.25 28.00
C GLY A 58 33.60 14.11 26.79
N GLN A 59 33.62 15.44 26.95
CA GLN A 59 33.38 16.38 25.85
C GLN A 59 34.45 16.23 24.77
N MET A 60 35.74 16.17 25.16
CA MET A 60 36.84 15.97 24.22
C MET A 60 36.72 14.67 23.40
N TYR A 61 36.20 13.58 23.98
CA TYR A 61 35.96 12.35 23.23
C TYR A 61 34.83 12.50 22.20
N LEU A 62 33.73 13.15 22.58
CA LEU A 62 32.60 13.38 21.66
C LEU A 62 32.99 14.33 20.51
N GLU A 63 33.76 15.37 20.80
CA GLU A 63 34.29 16.31 19.81
C GLU A 63 35.22 15.64 18.78
N LYS A 64 35.94 14.58 19.18
CA LYS A 64 36.75 13.77 18.26
C LYS A 64 35.90 12.75 17.51
N LEU A 65 34.85 12.21 18.14
CA LEU A 65 34.01 11.16 17.57
C LEU A 65 33.04 11.68 16.51
N ALA A 66 32.39 12.82 16.74
CA ALA A 66 31.40 13.38 15.82
C ALA A 66 31.95 13.62 14.39
N PRO A 67 33.08 14.33 14.18
CA PRO A 67 33.64 14.50 12.85
C PRO A 67 34.17 13.19 12.25
N TYR A 68 34.68 12.28 13.09
CA TYR A 68 35.07 10.94 12.63
C TYR A 68 33.90 10.17 12.02
N LEU A 69 32.72 10.22 12.66
CA LEU A 69 31.51 9.57 12.15
C LEU A 69 30.96 10.28 10.89
N ASP A 70 31.00 11.61 10.85
CA ASP A 70 30.55 12.39 9.69
C ASP A 70 31.33 12.03 8.42
N THR A 71 32.66 11.91 8.54
CA THR A 71 33.54 11.48 7.43
C THR A 71 33.19 10.08 6.91
N ARG A 72 32.66 9.20 7.77
CA ARG A 72 32.26 7.83 7.40
C ARG A 72 30.87 7.75 6.80
N LEU A 73 29.95 8.66 7.15
CA LEU A 73 28.58 8.69 6.64
C LEU A 73 28.54 9.00 5.13
N VAL A 74 29.41 9.89 4.65
CA VAL A 74 29.50 10.26 3.23
C VAL A 74 29.86 9.06 2.33
N PHE A 75 30.51 8.04 2.87
CA PHE A 75 30.95 6.88 2.09
C PHE A 75 29.79 5.95 1.69
N PHE A 76 28.63 6.02 2.36
CA PHE A 76 27.52 5.11 2.07
C PHE A 76 26.53 5.77 1.09
N PRO A 77 26.44 5.32 -0.18
CA PRO A 77 25.53 5.90 -1.16
C PRO A 77 24.09 5.41 -0.92
N VAL A 78 23.48 5.82 0.21
CA VAL A 78 22.11 5.44 0.59
C VAL A 78 21.14 5.83 -0.51
N ASP A 79 21.29 7.04 -1.07
CA ASP A 79 20.37 7.60 -2.06
C ASP A 79 20.29 6.75 -3.34
N PHE A 80 21.44 6.22 -3.77
CA PHE A 80 21.50 5.34 -4.93
C PHE A 80 20.72 4.06 -4.66
N ILE A 81 21.03 3.37 -3.55
CA ILE A 81 20.39 2.10 -3.18
C ILE A 81 18.88 2.29 -2.97
N LEU A 82 18.50 3.38 -2.30
CA LEU A 82 17.09 3.74 -2.08
C LEU A 82 16.37 3.95 -3.42
N GLY A 83 17.00 4.62 -4.38
CA GLY A 83 16.47 4.81 -5.73
C GLY A 83 16.14 3.47 -6.42
N PHE A 84 17.08 2.52 -6.47
CA PHE A 84 16.82 1.20 -7.05
C PHE A 84 15.74 0.43 -6.29
N PHE A 85 15.79 0.48 -4.96
CA PHE A 85 14.82 -0.20 -4.12
C PHE A 85 13.39 0.29 -4.41
N VAL A 86 13.19 1.61 -4.44
CA VAL A 86 11.87 2.22 -4.73
C VAL A 86 11.39 1.85 -6.12
N ILE A 87 12.26 1.85 -7.14
CA ILE A 87 11.90 1.47 -8.51
C ILE A 87 11.42 0.00 -8.56
N ILE A 88 12.13 -0.92 -7.90
CA ILE A 88 11.75 -2.34 -7.87
C ILE A 88 10.40 -2.53 -7.17
N VAL A 89 10.21 -1.87 -6.02
CA VAL A 89 8.94 -1.95 -5.27
C VAL A 89 7.79 -1.39 -6.10
N PHE A 90 7.99 -0.26 -6.78
CA PHE A 90 6.97 0.34 -7.64
C PHE A 90 6.60 -0.57 -8.80
N LYS A 91 7.58 -1.15 -9.52
CA LYS A 91 7.33 -2.10 -10.61
C LYS A 91 6.57 -3.33 -10.15
N ARG A 92 6.87 -3.85 -8.96
CA ARG A 92 6.13 -4.97 -8.39
C ARG A 92 4.69 -4.58 -8.04
N TRP A 93 4.49 -3.41 -7.46
CA TRP A 93 3.15 -2.90 -7.15
C TRP A 93 2.31 -2.70 -8.43
N GLU A 94 2.91 -2.10 -9.46
CA GLU A 94 2.29 -1.96 -10.79
C GLU A 94 1.93 -3.33 -11.39
N GLY A 95 2.86 -4.29 -11.30
CA GLY A 95 2.60 -5.67 -11.72
C GLY A 95 1.42 -6.31 -10.97
N ILE A 96 1.29 -6.09 -9.67
CA ILE A 96 0.13 -6.58 -8.90
C ILE A 96 -1.15 -5.90 -9.40
N PHE A 97 -1.14 -4.58 -9.61
CA PHE A 97 -2.31 -3.82 -10.03
C PHE A 97 -2.79 -4.23 -11.43
N ASN A 98 -1.88 -4.36 -12.39
CA ASN A 98 -2.20 -4.76 -13.77
C ASN A 98 -2.70 -6.21 -13.86
N ASN A 99 -2.33 -7.07 -12.92
CA ASN A 99 -2.80 -8.45 -12.85
C ASN A 99 -4.08 -8.63 -12.01
N ILE A 100 -4.69 -7.55 -11.49
CA ILE A 100 -6.05 -7.61 -10.97
C ILE A 100 -6.97 -7.92 -12.15
N GLY A 101 -7.41 -9.18 -12.26
CA GLY A 101 -8.27 -9.61 -13.34
C GLY A 101 -9.66 -8.99 -13.21
N PHE A 102 -9.91 -7.84 -13.83
CA PHE A 102 -11.23 -7.22 -13.86
C PHE A 102 -12.21 -8.07 -14.68
N ILE A 103 -13.47 -8.16 -14.24
CA ILE A 103 -14.48 -9.03 -14.86
C ILE A 103 -15.11 -8.42 -16.12
N ASP A 104 -14.96 -7.12 -16.35
CA ASP A 104 -15.68 -6.38 -17.39
C ASP A 104 -15.54 -6.99 -18.79
N ASN A 105 -14.31 -7.32 -19.19
CA ASN A 105 -14.04 -7.96 -20.49
C ASN A 105 -14.68 -9.35 -20.59
N CYS A 106 -14.63 -10.15 -19.52
CA CYS A 106 -15.28 -11.45 -19.48
C CYS A 106 -16.81 -11.33 -19.57
N ALA A 107 -17.40 -10.34 -18.87
CA ALA A 107 -18.83 -10.07 -18.89
C ALA A 107 -19.33 -9.67 -20.29
N LEU A 108 -18.61 -8.76 -20.96
CA LEU A 108 -18.91 -8.36 -22.32
C LEU A 108 -18.81 -9.55 -23.30
N ASN A 109 -17.76 -10.36 -23.19
CA ASN A 109 -17.59 -11.55 -24.03
C ASN A 109 -18.72 -12.57 -23.82
N VAL A 110 -19.07 -12.89 -22.56
CA VAL A 110 -20.17 -13.82 -22.25
C VAL A 110 -21.50 -13.30 -22.78
N SER A 111 -21.75 -11.99 -22.69
CA SER A 111 -22.95 -11.36 -23.25
C SER A 111 -22.99 -11.41 -24.78
N ALA A 112 -21.85 -11.28 -25.45
CA ALA A 112 -21.77 -11.29 -26.90
C ALA A 112 -21.88 -12.70 -27.49
N TYR A 113 -21.23 -13.69 -26.88
CA TYR A 113 -21.18 -15.07 -27.39
C TYR A 113 -22.41 -15.91 -27.04
N ILE A 114 -23.15 -15.55 -25.98
CA ILE A 114 -24.36 -16.28 -25.57
C ILE A 114 -25.56 -15.34 -25.70
N PRO A 115 -26.09 -15.11 -26.91
CA PRO A 115 -27.27 -14.26 -27.12
C PRO A 115 -28.56 -14.97 -26.66
N GLY A 116 -29.60 -14.18 -26.37
CA GLY A 116 -30.95 -14.68 -26.05
C GLY A 116 -31.44 -14.27 -24.66
N ASP A 117 -32.76 -14.20 -24.51
CA ASP A 117 -33.45 -13.74 -23.29
C ASP A 117 -34.26 -14.84 -22.59
N ASP A 118 -34.05 -16.09 -23.00
CA ASP A 118 -34.65 -17.22 -22.30
C ASP A 118 -34.15 -17.29 -20.86
N PRO A 119 -35.02 -17.65 -19.89
CA PRO A 119 -34.63 -17.72 -18.48
C PRO A 119 -33.44 -18.67 -18.24
N LYS A 120 -33.34 -19.75 -19.02
CA LYS A 120 -32.20 -20.68 -18.97
C LYS A 120 -30.88 -20.03 -19.40
N ILE A 121 -30.90 -19.22 -20.45
CA ILE A 121 -29.73 -18.52 -20.98
C ILE A 121 -29.29 -17.43 -20.01
N ILE A 122 -30.24 -16.71 -19.42
CA ILE A 122 -29.96 -15.69 -18.40
C ILE A 122 -29.27 -16.34 -17.19
N ILE A 123 -29.76 -17.48 -16.71
CA ILE A 123 -29.14 -18.24 -15.61
C ILE A 123 -27.74 -18.72 -16.00
N LEU A 124 -27.54 -19.20 -17.23
CA LEU A 124 -26.23 -19.62 -17.74
C LEU A 124 -25.20 -18.47 -17.69
N ARG A 125 -25.53 -17.30 -18.27
CA ARG A 125 -24.64 -16.13 -18.24
C ARG A 125 -24.30 -15.70 -16.81
N ARG A 126 -25.30 -15.69 -15.92
CA ARG A 126 -25.12 -15.36 -14.50
C ARG A 126 -24.21 -16.37 -13.78
N ASN A 127 -24.37 -17.66 -14.04
CA ASN A 127 -23.56 -18.70 -13.41
C ASN A 127 -22.10 -18.63 -13.86
N ILE A 128 -21.84 -18.38 -15.16
CA ILE A 128 -20.47 -18.19 -15.68
C ILE A 128 -19.78 -17.02 -14.95
N LEU A 129 -20.44 -15.86 -14.88
CA LEU A 129 -19.86 -14.69 -14.21
C LEU A 129 -19.70 -14.90 -12.71
N ARG A 130 -20.64 -15.60 -12.06
CA ARG A 130 -20.52 -15.96 -10.65
C ARG A 130 -19.30 -16.85 -10.38
N TYR A 131 -19.00 -17.82 -11.24
CA TYR A 131 -17.81 -18.66 -11.10
C TYR A 131 -16.51 -17.88 -11.28
N ILE A 132 -16.47 -16.92 -12.21
CA ILE A 132 -15.32 -16.02 -12.39
C ILE A 132 -15.15 -15.12 -11.15
N CYS A 133 -16.22 -14.51 -10.64
CA CYS A 133 -16.17 -13.73 -9.40
C CYS A 133 -15.72 -14.57 -8.20
N LEU A 134 -16.21 -15.80 -8.10
CA LEU A 134 -15.86 -16.72 -7.02
C LEU A 134 -14.36 -17.03 -7.04
N SER A 135 -13.76 -17.31 -8.21
CA SER A 135 -12.32 -17.57 -8.30
C SER A 135 -11.49 -16.35 -7.88
N GLN A 136 -11.92 -15.14 -8.26
CA GLN A 136 -11.29 -13.88 -7.80
C GLN A 136 -11.38 -13.72 -6.29
N VAL A 137 -12.55 -13.96 -5.69
CA VAL A 137 -12.75 -13.86 -4.23
C VAL A 137 -11.82 -14.83 -3.50
N LEU A 138 -11.70 -16.07 -3.98
CA LEU A 138 -10.83 -17.08 -3.38
C LEU A 138 -9.35 -16.67 -3.45
N VAL A 139 -8.86 -16.22 -4.60
CA VAL A 139 -7.47 -15.76 -4.75
C VAL A 139 -7.20 -14.50 -3.92
N LEU A 140 -8.11 -13.52 -3.94
CA LEU A 140 -7.96 -12.28 -3.18
C LEU A 140 -8.02 -12.52 -1.67
N ARG A 141 -8.77 -13.52 -1.21
CA ARG A 141 -8.82 -13.93 0.20
C ARG A 141 -7.47 -14.43 0.70
N ASP A 142 -6.68 -15.09 -0.15
CA ASP A 142 -5.35 -15.60 0.24
C ASP A 142 -4.29 -14.50 0.27
N VAL A 143 -4.37 -13.53 -0.64
CA VAL A 143 -3.35 -12.47 -0.80
C VAL A 143 -3.67 -11.21 0.02
N SER A 144 -4.95 -10.86 0.19
CA SER A 144 -5.39 -9.61 0.82
C SER A 144 -5.98 -9.86 2.20
N VAL A 145 -5.32 -9.31 3.23
CA VAL A 145 -5.81 -9.36 4.62
C VAL A 145 -7.21 -8.76 4.75
N SER A 146 -7.50 -7.66 4.04
CA SER A 146 -8.83 -7.02 4.08
C SER A 146 -9.93 -7.94 3.54
N VAL A 147 -9.63 -8.74 2.51
CA VAL A 147 -10.58 -9.70 1.93
C VAL A 147 -10.71 -10.92 2.84
N LYS A 148 -9.60 -11.38 3.44
CA LYS A 148 -9.61 -12.45 4.44
C LYS A 148 -10.43 -12.10 5.68
N LEU A 149 -10.39 -10.84 6.13
CA LEU A 149 -11.21 -10.37 7.25
C LEU A 149 -12.70 -10.30 6.88
N ARG A 150 -13.02 -10.02 5.61
CA ARG A 150 -14.41 -10.01 5.12
C ARG A 150 -14.95 -11.43 4.90
N PHE A 151 -14.12 -12.34 4.42
CA PHE A 151 -14.45 -13.74 4.14
C PHE A 151 -13.50 -14.67 4.92
N PRO A 152 -13.67 -14.81 6.24
CA PRO A 152 -12.73 -15.59 7.06
C PRO A 152 -12.81 -17.09 6.79
N ASN A 153 -13.99 -17.61 6.47
CA ASN A 153 -14.31 -19.04 6.26
C ASN A 153 -15.20 -19.21 5.01
N MET A 154 -15.32 -20.45 4.51
CA MET A 154 -16.13 -20.75 3.32
C MET A 154 -17.62 -20.48 3.54
N ALA A 155 -18.12 -20.68 4.77
CA ALA A 155 -19.49 -20.30 5.15
C ALA A 155 -19.77 -18.81 4.88
N ALA A 156 -18.84 -17.90 5.19
CA ALA A 156 -19.01 -16.47 4.88
C ALA A 156 -19.05 -16.17 3.37
N VAL A 157 -18.42 -17.02 2.54
CA VAL A 157 -18.48 -16.91 1.06
C VAL A 157 -19.82 -17.41 0.54
N GLU A 158 -20.38 -18.44 1.16
CA GLU A 158 -21.73 -18.96 0.91
C GLU A 158 -22.80 -17.94 1.31
N ASP A 159 -22.71 -17.40 2.53
CA ASP A 159 -23.63 -16.39 3.07
C ASP A 159 -23.65 -15.10 2.24
N ALA A 160 -22.51 -14.74 1.64
CA ALA A 160 -22.41 -13.61 0.72
C ALA A 160 -23.03 -13.87 -0.66
N GLY A 161 -23.55 -15.08 -0.91
CA GLY A 161 -24.15 -15.47 -2.18
C GLY A 161 -23.12 -15.69 -3.30
N CYS A 162 -21.81 -15.78 -2.98
CA CYS A 162 -20.79 -16.09 -3.97
C CYS A 162 -20.81 -17.58 -4.34
N LEU A 163 -21.11 -18.46 -3.37
CA LEU A 163 -21.24 -19.91 -3.56
C LEU A 163 -22.66 -20.35 -3.21
N THR A 164 -23.26 -21.27 -3.98
CA THR A 164 -24.53 -21.90 -3.59
C THR A 164 -24.22 -23.09 -2.70
N GLN A 165 -25.03 -23.33 -1.68
CA GLN A 165 -24.99 -24.61 -0.96
C GLN A 165 -25.14 -25.73 -1.98
N PHE A 166 -24.27 -26.74 -1.89
CA PHE A 166 -24.45 -27.97 -2.64
C PHE A 166 -25.84 -28.52 -2.29
N CYS A 167 -26.69 -28.78 -3.28
CA CYS A 167 -27.82 -29.68 -3.07
C CYS A 167 -27.22 -30.99 -2.56
N GLN A 168 -27.41 -31.29 -1.28
CA GLN A 168 -27.23 -32.65 -0.81
C GLN A 168 -28.21 -33.52 -1.61
N PRO A 169 -27.74 -34.67 -2.16
CA PRO A 169 -28.61 -35.59 -2.90
C PRO A 169 -29.75 -36.13 -2.03
#